data_AF-A0A2D9KQ13-F1
#
_entry.id   AF-A0A2D9KQ13-F1
#
_cell.length_a   1.000
_cell.length_b   1.000
_cell.length_c   1.000
_cell.angle_alpha   90.00
_cell.angle_beta   90.00
_cell.angle_gamma   90.00
#
_symmetry.space_group_name_H-M   'P 1'
#
loop_
_entity.id
_entity.type
_entity.pdbx_description
1 polymer ?
#
loop_
_entity_poly.entity_id
_entity_poly.type
_entity_poly.pdbx_seq_one_letter_code
_entity_poly.pdbx_strand_id
1 'polypeptide(L)'
;MSISSEQLKNIIEKIERLEEEKATISTDIREVYAEAKSVGYDTKTIRQIIKIRKMDQDDFQEQEALLDTYMNALKMRVGNGDDSN
;
A
#
# COMPACT_ATOMS: atom_id res chain seq x y z
N MET A 1 -26.77 -29.08 -14.56
CA MET A 1 -26.32 -27.71 -14.92
C MET A 1 -25.48 -27.84 -16.18
N SER A 2 -25.93 -27.32 -17.32
CA SER A 2 -25.14 -27.32 -18.56
C SER A 2 -24.37 -26.00 -18.64
N ILE A 3 -23.06 -26.07 -18.83
CA ILE A 3 -22.22 -24.89 -19.06
C ILE A 3 -22.28 -24.55 -20.55
N SER A 4 -22.71 -23.35 -20.91
CA SER A 4 -22.61 -22.88 -22.30
C SER A 4 -21.17 -22.49 -22.61
N SER A 5 -20.59 -23.07 -23.67
CA SER A 5 -19.25 -22.72 -24.13
C SER A 5 -19.12 -21.23 -24.48
N GLU A 6 -20.19 -20.61 -24.97
CA GLU A 6 -20.24 -19.18 -25.28
C GLU A 6 -20.21 -18.31 -24.01
N GLN A 7 -20.96 -18.69 -22.98
CA GLN A 7 -20.92 -17.98 -21.69
C GLN A 7 -19.54 -18.07 -21.05
N LEU A 8 -18.90 -19.24 -21.11
CA LEU A 8 -17.55 -19.43 -20.58
C LEU A 8 -16.52 -18.56 -21.33
N LYS A 9 -16.57 -18.53 -22.68
CA LYS A 9 -15.71 -17.65 -23.49
C LYS A 9 -15.87 -16.18 -23.12
N ASN A 10 -17.11 -15.70 -23.05
CA ASN A 10 -17.41 -14.32 -22.67
C ASN A 10 -16.88 -13.95 -21.27
N ILE A 11 -16.87 -14.89 -20.31
CA ILE A 11 -16.29 -14.65 -18.97
C ILE A 11 -14.76 -14.59 -19.05
N ILE A 12 -14.13 -15.52 -19.78
CA ILE A 12 -12.67 -15.56 -19.95
C ILE A 12 -12.16 -14.28 -20.61
N GLU A 13 -12.76 -13.87 -21.73
CA GLU A 13 -12.36 -12.67 -22.47
C GLU A 13 -12.48 -11.40 -21.61
N LYS A 14 -13.51 -11.31 -20.76
CA LYS A 14 -13.65 -10.20 -19.79
C LYS A 14 -12.54 -10.20 -18.76
N ILE A 15 -12.16 -11.37 -18.23
CA ILE A 15 -11.08 -11.49 -17.24
C ILE A 15 -9.74 -11.15 -17.87
N GLU A 16 -9.45 -11.65 -19.06
CA GLU A 16 -8.20 -11.38 -19.77
C GLU A 16 -8.01 -9.88 -20.02
N ARG A 17 -9.07 -9.20 -20.48
CA ARG A 17 -9.05 -7.73 -20.63
C ARG A 17 -8.79 -7.01 -19.30
N LEU A 18 -9.45 -7.44 -18.22
CA LEU A 18 -9.25 -6.83 -16.89
C LEU A 18 -7.82 -7.08 -16.36
N GLU A 19 -7.22 -8.23 -16.63
CA GLU A 19 -5.83 -8.50 -16.26
C GLU A 19 -4.84 -7.66 -17.09
N GLU A 20 -5.12 -7.41 -18.38
CA GLU A 20 -4.35 -6.49 -19.21
C GLU A 20 -4.44 -5.04 -18.69
N GLU A 21 -5.65 -4.56 -18.40
CA GLU A 21 -5.87 -3.23 -17.81
C GLU A 21 -5.11 -3.07 -16.48
N LYS A 22 -5.19 -4.08 -15.61
CA LYS A 22 -4.47 -4.13 -14.33
C LYS A 22 -2.95 -4.16 -14.52
N ALA A 23 -2.44 -4.83 -15.56
CA ALA A 23 -1.02 -4.83 -15.88
C ALA A 23 -0.53 -3.45 -16.29
N THR A 24 -1.29 -2.74 -17.14
CA THR A 24 -1.02 -1.36 -17.54
C THR A 24 -1.01 -0.42 -16.33
N ILE A 25 -2.05 -0.45 -15.51
CA ILE A 25 -2.12 0.36 -14.27
C ILE A 25 -0.94 0.05 -13.34
N SER A 26 -0.56 -1.22 -13.21
CA SER A 26 0.58 -1.62 -12.40
C SER A 26 1.89 -1.05 -12.93
N THR A 27 2.05 -0.95 -14.24
CA THR A 27 3.22 -0.33 -14.89
C THR A 27 3.24 1.17 -14.63
N ASP A 28 2.13 1.88 -14.84
CA ASP A 28 2.03 3.31 -14.58
C ASP A 28 2.38 3.64 -13.12
N ILE A 29 1.88 2.86 -12.17
CA ILE A 29 2.21 3.01 -10.74
C ILE A 29 3.72 2.84 -10.50
N ARG A 30 4.38 1.87 -11.17
CA ARG A 30 5.83 1.67 -11.03
C ARG A 30 6.61 2.85 -11.60
N GLU A 31 6.17 3.42 -12.72
CA GLU A 31 6.79 4.60 -13.32
C GLU A 31 6.71 5.82 -12.40
N VAL A 32 5.54 6.06 -11.77
CA VAL A 32 5.39 7.13 -10.77
C VAL A 32 6.33 6.93 -9.57
N TYR A 33 6.48 5.70 -9.07
CA TYR A 33 7.48 5.45 -8.02
C TYR A 33 8.92 5.65 -8.51
N ALA A 34 9.22 5.32 -9.76
CA ALA A 34 10.55 5.52 -10.35
C ALA A 34 10.87 7.01 -10.51
N GLU A 35 9.89 7.82 -10.93
CA GLU A 35 9.99 9.28 -10.98
C GLU A 35 10.19 9.88 -9.58
N ALA A 36 9.38 9.46 -8.59
CA ALA A 36 9.59 9.90 -7.22
C ALA A 36 11.00 9.59 -6.72
N LYS A 37 11.53 8.41 -7.05
CA LYS A 37 12.92 8.04 -6.73
C LYS A 37 13.95 8.91 -7.46
N SER A 38 13.75 9.24 -8.74
CA SER A 38 14.70 10.06 -9.51
C SER A 38 14.78 11.50 -8.99
N VAL A 39 13.69 12.01 -8.43
CA VAL A 39 13.62 13.32 -7.76
C VAL A 39 14.19 13.28 -6.33
N GLY A 40 14.45 12.09 -5.79
CA GLY A 40 15.11 11.89 -4.49
C GLY A 40 14.18 11.51 -3.33
N TYR A 41 12.91 11.20 -3.58
CA TYR A 41 12.00 10.72 -2.54
C TYR A 41 12.27 9.26 -2.16
N ASP A 42 12.09 8.93 -0.87
CA ASP A 42 12.11 7.54 -0.42
C ASP A 42 10.78 6.84 -0.74
N THR A 43 10.83 5.96 -1.74
CA THR A 43 9.65 5.22 -2.21
C THR A 43 9.08 4.24 -1.18
N LYS A 44 9.84 3.80 -0.17
CA LYS A 44 9.30 2.93 0.90
C LYS A 44 8.39 3.71 1.82
N THR A 45 8.81 4.91 2.24
CA THR A 45 8.00 5.84 3.02
C THR A 45 6.75 6.26 2.24
N ILE A 46 6.84 6.56 0.94
CA ILE A 46 5.64 6.86 0.12
C ILE A 46 4.66 5.68 0.13
N ARG A 47 5.13 4.44 -0.04
CA ARG A 47 4.27 3.24 0.03
C ARG A 47 3.58 3.11 1.39
N GLN A 48 4.29 3.40 2.48
CA GLN A 48 3.71 3.41 3.82
C GLN A 48 2.63 4.49 3.96
N ILE A 49 2.87 5.71 3.46
CA ILE A 49 1.87 6.79 3.45
C ILE A 49 0.63 6.37 2.65
N ILE A 50 0.80 5.77 1.47
CA ILE A 50 -0.34 5.29 0.67
C ILE A 50 -1.13 4.21 1.40
N LYS A 51 -0.45 3.31 2.13
CA LYS A 51 -1.12 2.30 2.96
C LYS A 51 -1.95 2.97 4.06
N ILE A 52 -1.36 3.92 4.79
CA ILE A 52 -2.05 4.68 5.85
C ILE A 52 -3.27 5.42 5.28
N ARG A 53 -3.12 6.08 4.14
CA ARG A 53 -4.21 6.83 3.47
C ARG A 53 -5.37 5.95 2.98
N LYS A 54 -5.17 4.63 2.88
CA LYS A 54 -6.21 3.67 2.51
C LYS A 54 -6.93 3.07 3.72
N MET A 55 -6.41 3.27 4.91
CA MET A 55 -7.03 2.77 6.15
C MET A 55 -8.11 3.73 6.63
N ASP A 56 -9.05 3.21 7.40
CA ASP A 56 -9.95 4.05 8.18
C ASP A 56 -9.16 4.83 9.24
N GLN A 57 -9.63 6.02 9.58
CA GLN A 57 -8.95 6.92 10.50
C GLN A 57 -8.91 6.34 11.93
N ASP A 58 -9.93 5.61 12.35
CA ASP A 58 -9.98 5.00 13.69
C ASP A 58 -9.05 3.78 13.75
N ASP A 59 -9.05 2.93 12.71
CA ASP A 59 -8.12 1.81 12.57
C ASP A 59 -6.65 2.28 12.61
N PHE A 60 -6.35 3.41 11.97
CA PHE A 60 -5.01 3.99 11.98
C PHE A 60 -4.60 4.46 13.38
N GLN A 61 -5.50 5.16 14.09
CA GLN A 61 -5.24 5.63 15.46
C GLN A 61 -5.00 4.48 16.43
N GLU A 62 -5.79 3.40 16.34
CA GLU A 62 -5.61 2.21 17.17
C GLU A 62 -4.26 1.55 16.89
N GLN A 63 -3.88 1.40 15.61
CA GLN A 63 -2.58 0.83 15.25
C GLN A 63 -1.40 1.70 15.71
N GLU A 64 -1.50 3.03 15.61
CA GLU A 64 -0.47 3.95 16.11
C GLU A 64 -0.32 3.85 17.62
N ALA A 65 -1.42 3.79 18.37
CA ALA A 65 -1.39 3.65 19.83
C ALA A 65 -0.73 2.32 20.27
N LEU A 66 -1.04 1.22 19.58
CA LEU A 66 -0.41 -0.07 19.81
C LEU A 66 1.08 -0.06 19.45
N LEU A 67 1.42 0.53 18.30
CA LEU A 67 2.81 0.65 17.85
C LEU A 67 3.63 1.44 18.87
N ASP A 68 3.13 2.58 19.36
CA ASP A 68 3.82 3.38 20.37
C ASP A 68 4.04 2.58 21.67
N THR A 69 3.01 1.86 22.13
CA THR A 69 3.12 0.98 23.30
C THR A 69 4.24 -0.05 23.14
N TYR A 70 4.33 -0.71 21.98
CA TYR A 70 5.37 -1.70 21.71
C TYR A 70 6.76 -1.08 21.55
N MET A 71 6.87 0.07 20.88
CA MET A 71 8.15 0.79 20.73
C MET A 71 8.69 1.27 22.07
N ASN A 72 7.80 1.75 22.96
CA ASN A 72 8.15 2.13 24.32
C ASN A 72 8.62 0.91 25.13
N ALA A 73 7.90 -0.21 25.07
CA ALA A 73 8.28 -1.44 25.77
C ALA A 73 9.66 -1.98 25.30
N LEU A 74 9.96 -1.83 24.02
CA LEU A 74 11.25 -2.24 23.43
C LEU A 74 12.36 -1.19 23.57
N LYS A 75 12.09 -0.02 24.16
CA LYS A 75 13.02 1.13 24.23
C LYS A 75 13.55 1.55 22.85
N MET A 76 12.75 1.31 21.80
CA MET A 76 13.08 1.64 20.41
C MET A 76 12.61 3.03 19.99
N ARG A 77 11.91 3.74 20.88
CA ARG A 77 11.56 5.14 20.65
C ARG A 77 12.85 5.96 20.56
N VAL A 78 13.08 6.56 19.40
CA VAL A 78 14.15 7.55 19.25
C VAL A 78 13.76 8.71 20.16
N GLY A 79 14.43 8.83 21.31
CA GLY A 79 14.28 9.97 22.18
C GLY A 79 14.63 11.21 21.37
N ASN A 80 13.69 12.15 21.24
CA ASN A 80 14.08 13.53 20.99
C ASN A 80 14.97 13.90 22.18
N GLY A 81 16.26 14.05 21.96
CA GLY A 81 17.16 14.51 23.00
C GLY A 81 16.71 15.88 23.46
N ASP A 82 16.15 15.94 24.67
CA ASP A 82 16.37 16.97 25.68
C ASP A 82 15.38 16.75 26.82
N ASP A 83 15.83 16.04 27.85
CA ASP A 83 15.46 16.33 29.24
C ASP A 83 16.76 16.35 30.05
N SER A 84 17.56 17.38 29.77
CA SER A 84 18.61 17.80 30.69
C SER A 84 17.92 18.45 31.89
N ASN A 85 17.88 17.75 33.02
CA ASN A 85 18.02 18.36 34.34
C ASN A 85 18.70 17.41 35.32
#